data_AF-A0A239K4Y7-F1
#
_entry.id   AF-A0A239K4Y7-F1
#
_cell.length_a   1.000
_cell.length_b   1.000
_cell.length_c   1.000
_cell.angle_alpha   90.00
_cell.angle_beta   90.00
_cell.angle_gamma   90.00
#
_symmetry.space_group_name_H-M   'P 1'
#
loop_
_entity.id
_entity.type
_entity.pdbx_description
1 polymer ?
#
loop_
_entity_poly.entity_id
_entity_poly.type
_entity_poly.pdbx_seq_one_letter_code
_entity_poly.pdbx_strand_id
1 'polypeptide(L)'
;HGDFMWRQFYNMVRVGAAGIYISMFDEFNEGNQIAKTAETLAGVPANSGMRALDADGTACSSDYYLRLTGDGGRMLKGQIPLTATRPTPPTLGGGDGGTGNLARGKATSASSQNANFLPSNAVDGDASSYWESAGGTFPQWVQVDLGSAAAIGRIVLKLPPSSAWGARTQTVSVQGSTNGSSFSTITGPAGYTFNPASGNTVTITFAQTSARYVRLNITGNTGWPAAQLSEFEVYGVSGNEDTQAPAAPGGLTVTAKTATSVSLSWSAATDNTGVSGYQVRQGGTVVASTPGTSYTVTGLSPAMAYSFTVTAQDAAGNTSPASSAVTVTTNAAANTNLARGRATSESSHVQSYGSSNVVDGDANSYWESAGGAFPQWVQVDLGSAAAIGRIVLKLPPSSAWGARTQTVSVQGSTNGSSFSTITGPAGQTFNPASGNTVTITFAQTSARYVRLNFTGNTGWPAGQLSEFEVYTA
;
A
#
# COMPACT_ATOMS: atom_id res chain seq x y z
N HIS A 1 6.55 -6.25 -12.08
CA HIS A 1 7.74 -7.14 -12.15
C HIS A 1 8.56 -7.25 -10.87
N GLY A 2 8.78 -6.15 -10.14
CA GLY A 2 9.69 -6.16 -8.99
C GLY A 2 9.34 -7.18 -7.89
N ASP A 3 8.27 -6.96 -7.14
CA ASP A 3 7.88 -7.81 -5.99
C ASP A 3 7.73 -9.29 -6.39
N PHE A 4 7.26 -9.48 -7.64
CA PHE A 4 7.52 -10.59 -8.55
C PHE A 4 8.77 -11.44 -8.24
N MET A 5 9.87 -10.90 -8.76
CA MET A 5 11.23 -11.46 -8.73
C MET A 5 11.79 -11.53 -7.31
N TRP A 6 11.42 -10.59 -6.43
CA TRP A 6 11.86 -10.63 -5.03
C TRP A 6 11.36 -11.88 -4.32
N ARG A 7 10.07 -12.19 -4.51
CA ARG A 7 9.46 -13.38 -3.94
C ARG A 7 10.09 -14.66 -4.49
N GLN A 8 10.47 -14.68 -5.77
CA GLN A 8 11.19 -15.80 -6.37
C GLN A 8 12.58 -16.00 -5.74
N PHE A 9 13.37 -14.94 -5.60
CA PHE A 9 14.68 -15.00 -4.92
C PHE A 9 14.55 -15.60 -3.51
N TYR A 10 13.62 -15.07 -2.70
CA TYR A 10 13.36 -15.57 -1.35
C TYR A 10 13.03 -17.08 -1.33
N ASN A 11 12.17 -17.52 -2.24
CA ASN A 11 11.78 -18.92 -2.33
C ASN A 11 12.96 -19.82 -2.76
N MET A 12 13.78 -19.37 -3.72
CA MET A 12 14.95 -20.11 -4.19
C MET A 12 16.00 -20.30 -3.08
N VAL A 13 16.29 -19.27 -2.29
CA VAL A 13 17.20 -19.39 -1.13
C VAL A 13 16.62 -20.37 -0.09
N ARG A 14 15.30 -20.31 0.18
CA ARG A 14 14.63 -21.24 1.12
C ARG A 14 14.69 -22.71 0.72
N VAL A 15 14.73 -23.01 -0.57
CA VAL A 15 14.87 -24.40 -1.06
C VAL A 15 16.33 -24.83 -1.19
N GLY A 16 17.28 -24.03 -0.69
CA GLY A 16 18.69 -24.40 -0.57
C GLY A 16 19.58 -23.94 -1.71
N ALA A 17 19.13 -23.00 -2.56
CA ALA A 17 20.00 -22.44 -3.59
C ALA A 17 21.17 -21.66 -2.96
N ALA A 18 22.40 -22.10 -3.23
CA ALA A 18 23.63 -21.45 -2.74
C ALA A 18 24.02 -20.19 -3.54
N GLY A 19 23.39 -19.97 -4.70
CA GLY A 19 23.61 -18.82 -5.57
C GLY A 19 22.50 -18.74 -6.61
N ILE A 20 22.24 -17.53 -7.12
CA ILE A 20 21.19 -17.27 -8.10
C ILE A 20 21.77 -16.37 -9.18
N TYR A 21 21.62 -16.78 -10.44
CA TYR A 21 21.96 -15.96 -11.59
C TYR A 21 20.68 -15.31 -12.12
N ILE A 22 20.69 -13.99 -12.27
CA ILE A 22 19.56 -13.23 -12.83
C ILE A 22 19.98 -12.86 -14.25
N SER A 23 19.38 -13.53 -15.24
CA SER A 23 19.54 -13.17 -16.65
C SER A 23 18.35 -12.33 -17.09
N MET A 24 18.62 -11.17 -17.68
CA MET A 24 17.59 -10.30 -18.27
C MET A 24 17.38 -10.75 -19.72
N PHE A 25 16.19 -11.26 -20.02
CA PHE A 25 15.68 -11.35 -21.38
C PHE A 25 14.41 -10.50 -21.40
N ASP A 26 14.54 -9.29 -21.93
CA ASP A 26 13.40 -8.57 -22.48
C ASP A 26 12.98 -9.26 -23.80
N GLU A 27 11.75 -9.04 -24.24
CA GLU A 27 10.98 -9.82 -25.19
C GLU A 27 11.67 -10.13 -26.54
N PHE A 28 11.12 -11.13 -27.23
CA PHE A 28 11.60 -11.71 -28.48
C PHE A 28 12.02 -10.64 -29.51
N ASN A 29 13.30 -10.67 -29.93
CA ASN A 29 13.95 -9.92 -31.02
C ASN A 29 14.85 -8.71 -30.66
N GLU A 30 15.25 -8.52 -29.41
CA GLU A 30 16.26 -7.51 -29.02
C GLU A 30 17.64 -8.12 -28.74
N GLY A 31 18.53 -8.04 -29.72
CA GLY A 31 19.91 -8.49 -29.63
C GLY A 31 20.78 -7.58 -28.73
N ASN A 32 21.46 -8.22 -27.78
CA ASN A 32 22.77 -7.86 -27.25
C ASN A 32 22.92 -6.52 -26.50
N GLN A 33 22.28 -6.33 -25.34
CA GLN A 33 22.83 -5.39 -24.34
C GLN A 33 22.86 -6.01 -22.94
N ILE A 34 24.05 -6.49 -22.56
CA ILE A 34 24.42 -7.06 -21.25
C ILE A 34 25.32 -6.07 -20.50
N ALA A 35 24.97 -4.78 -20.48
CA ALA A 35 25.76 -3.77 -19.76
C ALA A 35 24.84 -2.73 -19.13
N LYS A 36 25.33 -2.08 -18.06
CA LYS A 36 24.68 -0.90 -17.47
C LYS A 36 24.25 0.03 -18.61
N THR A 37 22.95 0.28 -18.73
CA THR A 37 22.49 1.43 -19.50
C THR A 37 23.11 2.68 -18.86
N ALA A 38 23.61 3.59 -19.69
CA ALA A 38 24.20 4.81 -19.20
C ALA A 38 23.15 5.59 -18.40
N GLU A 39 23.47 5.92 -17.14
CA GLU A 39 22.55 6.61 -16.22
C GLU A 39 22.08 7.98 -16.77
N THR A 40 22.87 8.55 -17.68
CA THR A 40 22.54 9.74 -18.46
C THR A 40 23.09 9.61 -19.88
N LEU A 41 22.66 10.46 -20.80
CA LEU A 41 23.20 10.53 -22.16
C LEU A 41 24.73 10.73 -22.19
N ALA A 42 25.32 11.27 -21.12
CA ALA A 42 26.77 11.49 -21.01
C ALA A 42 27.57 10.19 -20.88
N GLY A 43 26.96 9.10 -20.41
CA GLY A 43 27.60 7.77 -20.39
C GLY A 43 27.42 7.00 -21.70
N VAL A 44 26.69 7.56 -22.67
CA VAL A 44 26.48 6.95 -23.99
C VAL A 44 27.56 7.44 -24.97
N PRO A 45 28.30 6.54 -25.65
CA PRO A 45 29.25 6.95 -26.68
C PRO A 45 28.56 7.78 -27.78
N ALA A 46 29.16 8.91 -28.13
CA ALA A 46 28.64 9.79 -29.18
C ALA A 46 28.47 9.03 -30.51
N ASN A 47 27.36 9.28 -31.21
CA ASN A 47 27.00 8.64 -32.49
C ASN A 47 26.77 7.12 -32.46
N SER A 48 26.58 6.52 -31.27
CA SER A 48 26.32 5.08 -31.15
C SER A 48 24.88 4.64 -31.46
N GLY A 49 23.93 5.58 -31.53
CA GLY A 49 22.51 5.28 -31.69
C GLY A 49 21.81 4.73 -30.43
N MET A 50 22.53 4.55 -29.33
CA MET A 50 22.00 4.07 -28.05
C MET A 50 21.28 5.21 -27.29
N ARG A 51 20.15 4.91 -26.62
CA ARG A 51 19.41 5.86 -25.77
C ARG A 51 19.60 5.51 -24.29
N ALA A 52 19.45 6.49 -23.40
CA ALA A 52 19.41 6.29 -21.94
C ALA A 52 18.01 5.83 -21.43
N LEU A 53 17.11 5.52 -22.37
CA LEU A 53 15.75 5.04 -22.16
C LEU A 53 15.62 3.69 -22.88
N ASP A 54 14.65 2.86 -22.52
CA ASP A 54 14.26 1.71 -23.34
C ASP A 54 13.66 2.15 -24.68
N ALA A 55 13.42 1.19 -25.58
CA ALA A 55 12.98 1.46 -26.95
C ALA A 55 11.57 2.08 -27.03
N ASP A 56 10.75 1.92 -26.00
CA ASP A 56 9.40 2.49 -25.85
C ASP A 56 9.38 3.86 -25.14
N GLY A 57 10.54 4.37 -24.70
CA GLY A 57 10.63 5.70 -24.08
C GLY A 57 10.14 5.74 -22.63
N THR A 58 10.05 4.57 -22.00
CA THR A 58 9.73 4.35 -20.60
C THR A 58 11.00 4.48 -19.74
N ALA A 59 10.84 5.05 -18.54
CA ALA A 59 11.94 5.15 -17.59
C ALA A 59 12.18 3.79 -16.90
N CYS A 60 13.09 2.99 -17.43
CA CYS A 60 13.51 1.76 -16.77
C CYS A 60 14.57 2.06 -15.70
N SER A 61 14.25 1.88 -14.40
CA SER A 61 15.24 2.04 -13.33
C SER A 61 16.06 0.74 -13.15
N SER A 62 17.37 0.79 -13.45
CA SER A 62 18.35 -0.26 -13.11
C SER A 62 18.44 -0.52 -11.58
N ASP A 63 17.92 0.42 -10.78
CA ASP A 63 17.88 0.42 -9.33
C ASP A 63 17.22 -0.84 -8.73
N TYR A 64 16.17 -1.38 -9.36
CA TYR A 64 15.45 -2.55 -8.84
C TYR A 64 16.33 -3.82 -8.82
N TYR A 65 17.01 -4.11 -9.92
CA TYR A 65 17.82 -5.32 -10.08
C TYR A 65 19.19 -5.21 -9.38
N LEU A 66 19.74 -3.98 -9.28
CA LEU A 66 20.93 -3.70 -8.48
C LEU A 66 20.64 -3.88 -6.98
N ARG A 67 19.44 -3.53 -6.50
CA ARG A 67 19.03 -3.81 -5.11
C ARG A 67 18.74 -5.29 -4.88
N LEU A 68 18.14 -5.99 -5.85
CA LEU A 68 17.95 -7.45 -5.78
C LEU A 68 19.29 -8.20 -5.70
N THR A 69 20.27 -7.82 -6.52
CA THR A 69 21.62 -8.42 -6.49
C THR A 69 22.41 -7.98 -5.24
N GLY A 70 22.29 -6.72 -4.82
CA GLY A 70 22.95 -6.20 -3.62
C GLY A 70 22.43 -6.84 -2.34
N ASP A 71 21.14 -6.68 -2.03
CA ASP A 71 20.51 -7.25 -0.84
C ASP A 71 20.50 -8.78 -0.88
N GLY A 72 20.19 -9.37 -2.04
CA GLY A 72 20.23 -10.82 -2.21
C GLY A 72 21.64 -11.38 -2.00
N GLY A 73 22.67 -10.70 -2.49
CA GLY A 73 24.06 -11.04 -2.23
C GLY A 73 24.43 -10.94 -0.74
N ARG A 74 23.94 -9.92 -0.03
CA ARG A 74 24.12 -9.79 1.43
C ARG A 74 23.43 -10.92 2.20
N MET A 75 22.24 -11.35 1.77
CA MET A 75 21.52 -12.49 2.37
C MET A 75 22.27 -13.80 2.17
N LEU A 76 22.75 -14.07 0.95
CA LEU A 76 23.53 -15.28 0.65
C LEU A 76 24.85 -15.33 1.44
N LYS A 77 25.42 -14.17 1.77
CA LYS A 77 26.61 -14.02 2.62
C LYS A 77 26.29 -14.01 4.12
N GLY A 78 25.02 -14.12 4.53
CA GLY A 78 24.59 -14.08 5.92
C GLY A 78 24.73 -12.70 6.59
N GLN A 79 24.89 -11.63 5.82
CA GLN A 79 25.10 -10.26 6.33
C GLN A 79 23.79 -9.58 6.74
N ILE A 80 22.65 -10.01 6.18
CA ILE A 80 21.30 -9.58 6.58
C ILE A 80 20.36 -10.80 6.62
N PRO A 81 19.29 -10.79 7.44
CA PRO A 81 18.33 -11.89 7.48
C PRO A 81 17.61 -12.10 6.15
N LEU A 82 17.32 -13.36 5.81
CA LEU A 82 16.47 -13.70 4.67
C LEU A 82 15.03 -13.23 4.93
N THR A 83 14.49 -12.40 4.05
CA THR A 83 13.13 -11.85 4.19
C THR A 83 12.32 -11.96 2.90
N ALA A 84 11.03 -12.24 3.06
CA ALA A 84 10.03 -12.27 1.98
C ALA A 84 9.67 -10.88 1.46
N THR A 85 9.93 -9.86 2.27
CA THR A 85 9.66 -8.45 1.98
C THR A 85 10.98 -7.76 1.68
N ARG A 86 11.05 -7.01 0.59
CA ARG A 86 12.26 -6.28 0.21
C ARG A 86 12.73 -5.33 1.33
N PRO A 87 13.99 -5.40 1.78
CA PRO A 87 14.54 -4.49 2.78
C PRO A 87 14.63 -3.06 2.27
N THR A 88 14.95 -2.90 0.98
CA THR A 88 15.15 -1.59 0.37
C THR A 88 14.10 -1.34 -0.73
N PRO A 89 13.27 -0.28 -0.61
CA PRO A 89 12.32 0.09 -1.67
C PRO A 89 13.05 0.56 -2.94
N PRO A 90 12.56 0.24 -4.15
CA PRO A 90 13.02 0.87 -5.37
C PRO A 90 12.61 2.34 -5.40
N THR A 91 13.49 3.18 -5.92
CA THR A 91 13.21 4.60 -6.12
C THR A 91 12.89 4.85 -7.60
N LEU A 92 11.76 5.50 -7.88
CA LEU A 92 11.44 5.99 -9.22
C LEU A 92 12.35 7.18 -9.54
N GLY A 93 13.22 7.06 -10.56
CA GLY A 93 14.02 8.16 -11.09
C GLY A 93 15.02 8.75 -10.09
N GLY A 94 16.26 8.23 -10.10
CA GLY A 94 17.36 8.72 -9.26
C GLY A 94 17.89 10.09 -9.67
N GLY A 95 17.12 11.14 -9.40
CA GLY A 95 17.65 12.43 -8.98
C GLY A 95 17.19 12.65 -7.54
N ASP A 96 17.86 11.99 -6.60
CA ASP A 96 17.95 12.24 -5.16
C ASP A 96 16.77 12.99 -4.50
N GLY A 97 15.53 12.59 -4.78
CA GLY A 97 14.30 13.13 -4.19
C GLY A 97 14.09 12.70 -2.73
N GLY A 98 15.12 12.85 -1.90
CA GLY A 98 15.09 12.53 -0.48
C GLY A 98 16.42 12.90 0.20
N THR A 99 16.60 14.16 0.57
CA THR A 99 17.63 14.69 1.51
C THR A 99 19.11 14.67 1.09
N GLY A 100 19.47 14.15 -0.10
CA GLY A 100 20.85 14.11 -0.61
C GLY A 100 21.33 15.45 -1.21
N ASN A 101 22.64 15.69 -1.16
CA ASN A 101 23.30 16.82 -1.84
C ASN A 101 23.12 16.73 -3.36
N LEU A 102 22.25 17.58 -3.93
CA LEU A 102 21.91 17.65 -5.35
C LEU A 102 23.09 18.02 -6.26
N ALA A 103 24.14 18.63 -5.71
CA ALA A 103 25.32 19.06 -6.46
C ALA A 103 26.36 17.94 -6.61
N ARG A 104 26.27 16.86 -5.83
CA ARG A 104 27.32 15.83 -5.77
C ARG A 104 27.54 15.17 -7.14
N GLY A 105 28.79 15.19 -7.61
CA GLY A 105 29.22 14.60 -8.89
C GLY A 105 28.64 15.28 -10.13
N LYS A 106 27.99 16.44 -9.99
CA LYS A 106 27.38 17.17 -11.10
C LYS A 106 28.41 17.96 -11.90
N ALA A 107 28.05 18.34 -13.13
CA ALA A 107 28.90 19.14 -13.99
C ALA A 107 29.12 20.53 -13.40
N THR A 108 30.37 21.00 -13.42
CA THR A 108 30.75 22.31 -12.89
C THR A 108 31.46 23.17 -13.93
N SER A 109 31.40 24.49 -13.71
CA SER A 109 32.17 25.49 -14.46
C SER A 109 32.58 26.61 -13.51
N ALA A 110 33.63 27.35 -13.86
CA ALA A 110 34.12 28.47 -13.07
C ALA A 110 34.66 29.59 -13.96
N SER A 111 34.80 30.80 -13.40
CA SER A 111 35.45 31.93 -14.08
C SER A 111 36.91 31.65 -14.41
N SER A 112 37.60 30.94 -13.52
CA SER A 112 38.99 30.54 -13.69
C SER A 112 39.31 29.37 -12.75
N GLN A 113 40.47 28.76 -12.96
CA GLN A 113 41.04 27.75 -12.08
C GLN A 113 42.56 27.92 -12.00
N ASN A 114 43.15 27.51 -10.89
CA ASN A 114 44.60 27.43 -10.72
C ASN A 114 45.07 25.98 -10.83
N ALA A 115 45.91 25.69 -11.83
CA ALA A 115 46.53 24.38 -12.04
C ALA A 115 45.54 23.20 -11.93
N ASN A 116 45.77 22.29 -10.97
CA ASN A 116 45.00 21.06 -10.76
C ASN A 116 43.82 21.23 -9.79
N PHE A 117 43.52 22.45 -9.32
CA PHE A 117 42.41 22.73 -8.41
C PHE A 117 41.13 23.01 -9.20
N LEU A 118 40.61 21.94 -9.81
CA LEU A 118 39.48 21.97 -10.75
C LEU A 118 38.16 22.32 -10.04
N PRO A 119 37.18 22.94 -10.74
CA PRO A 119 35.87 23.21 -10.18
C PRO A 119 35.09 21.93 -9.83
N SER A 120 35.43 20.78 -10.42
CA SER A 120 34.83 19.47 -10.07
C SER A 120 35.19 19.02 -8.65
N ASN A 121 36.31 19.48 -8.12
CA ASN A 121 36.73 19.16 -6.75
C ASN A 121 35.76 19.74 -5.72
N ALA A 122 35.05 20.83 -6.05
CA ALA A 122 34.07 21.41 -5.15
C ALA A 122 32.77 20.57 -5.03
N VAL A 123 32.62 19.45 -5.73
CA VAL A 123 31.39 18.64 -5.69
C VAL A 123 31.66 17.13 -5.66
N ASP A 124 32.88 16.71 -5.38
CA ASP A 124 33.30 15.30 -5.45
C ASP A 124 32.99 14.50 -4.16
N GLY A 125 32.68 15.18 -3.05
CA GLY A 125 32.43 14.57 -1.75
C GLY A 125 33.72 14.26 -0.97
N ASP A 126 34.88 14.73 -1.43
CA ASP A 126 36.16 14.68 -0.74
C ASP A 126 36.54 16.05 -0.18
N ALA A 127 36.28 16.25 1.11
CA ALA A 127 36.60 17.50 1.81
C ALA A 127 38.11 17.84 1.85
N SER A 128 39.02 16.96 1.42
CA SER A 128 40.45 17.26 1.32
C SER A 128 40.89 17.80 -0.04
N SER A 129 40.08 17.60 -1.09
CA SER A 129 40.27 18.20 -2.41
C SER A 129 39.66 19.62 -2.41
N TYR A 130 40.06 20.47 -3.36
CA TYR A 130 39.44 21.80 -3.49
C TYR A 130 39.58 22.40 -4.90
N TRP A 131 38.65 23.28 -5.22
CA TRP A 131 38.73 24.25 -6.32
C TRP A 131 39.43 25.51 -5.83
N GLU A 132 40.27 26.09 -6.69
CA GLU A 132 40.90 27.40 -6.48
C GLU A 132 40.85 28.23 -7.76
N SER A 133 40.43 29.48 -7.66
CA SER A 133 40.43 30.43 -8.79
C SER A 133 41.81 31.01 -9.06
N ALA A 134 41.96 31.77 -10.16
CA ALA A 134 43.11 32.65 -10.34
C ALA A 134 43.27 33.64 -9.16
N GLY A 135 44.51 33.88 -8.75
CA GLY A 135 44.84 34.78 -7.65
C GLY A 135 44.76 36.25 -8.03
N GLY A 136 44.51 37.12 -7.05
CA GLY A 136 44.53 38.59 -7.16
C GLY A 136 43.43 39.19 -8.03
N THR A 137 42.45 38.40 -8.48
CA THR A 137 41.51 38.77 -9.56
C THR A 137 40.06 38.54 -9.16
N PHE A 138 39.61 39.09 -8.03
CA PHE A 138 38.19 39.08 -7.67
C PHE A 138 37.38 40.06 -8.56
N PRO A 139 36.09 39.79 -8.85
CA PRO A 139 35.31 38.63 -8.41
C PRO A 139 35.61 37.35 -9.18
N GLN A 140 35.40 36.22 -8.53
CA GLN A 140 35.52 34.87 -9.10
C GLN A 140 34.23 34.11 -8.86
N TRP A 141 33.86 33.21 -9.77
CA TRP A 141 32.64 32.40 -9.63
C TRP A 141 32.89 30.92 -9.90
N VAL A 142 32.12 30.08 -9.23
CA VAL A 142 31.98 28.64 -9.51
C VAL A 142 30.50 28.29 -9.58
N GLN A 143 30.16 27.37 -10.46
CA GLN A 143 28.78 26.98 -10.77
C GLN A 143 28.67 25.47 -10.85
N VAL A 144 27.51 24.95 -10.43
CA VAL A 144 27.08 23.58 -10.66
C VAL A 144 25.80 23.55 -11.51
N ASP A 145 25.74 22.64 -12.48
CA ASP A 145 24.51 22.28 -13.21
C ASP A 145 23.89 21.05 -12.56
N LEU A 146 22.75 21.21 -11.88
CA LEU A 146 22.02 20.14 -11.21
C LEU A 146 21.46 19.09 -12.19
N GLY A 147 21.45 19.38 -13.50
CA GLY A 147 20.95 18.54 -14.59
C GLY A 147 19.52 18.86 -14.99
N SER A 148 18.69 19.28 -14.02
CA SER A 148 17.33 19.78 -14.20
C SER A 148 17.04 20.89 -13.19
N ALA A 149 15.99 21.69 -13.44
CA ALA A 149 15.54 22.66 -12.45
C ALA A 149 15.02 21.93 -11.21
N ALA A 150 15.48 22.36 -10.03
CA ALA A 150 15.08 21.82 -8.74
C ALA A 150 14.71 22.97 -7.78
N ALA A 151 13.79 22.70 -6.86
CA ALA A 151 13.48 23.59 -5.76
C ALA A 151 14.57 23.47 -4.68
N ILE A 152 15.35 24.52 -4.49
CA ILE A 152 16.48 24.57 -3.54
C ILE A 152 16.21 25.60 -2.44
N GLY A 153 16.74 25.35 -1.24
CA GLY A 153 16.57 26.26 -0.09
C GLY A 153 17.76 26.32 0.87
N ARG A 154 18.78 25.49 0.65
CA ARG A 154 19.97 25.44 1.50
C ARG A 154 21.18 25.05 0.67
N ILE A 155 22.30 25.71 0.92
CA ILE A 155 23.61 25.28 0.45
C ILE A 155 24.57 25.14 1.62
N VAL A 156 25.55 24.26 1.49
CA VAL A 156 26.64 24.10 2.45
C VAL A 156 27.95 24.26 1.69
N LEU A 157 28.79 25.17 2.17
CA LEU A 157 30.10 25.48 1.62
C LEU A 157 31.17 25.00 2.58
N LYS A 158 32.25 24.42 2.06
CA LYS A 158 33.38 23.99 2.89
C LYS A 158 34.72 24.45 2.35
N LEU A 159 35.69 24.53 3.26
CA LEU A 159 37.12 24.50 2.97
C LEU A 159 37.73 23.23 3.58
N PRO A 160 38.92 22.80 3.15
CA PRO A 160 39.52 21.62 3.73
C PRO A 160 39.66 21.72 5.26
N PRO A 161 39.37 20.64 6.01
CA PRO A 161 39.22 20.71 7.47
C PRO A 161 40.54 20.86 8.22
N SER A 162 41.68 20.74 7.52
CA SER A 162 43.01 20.89 8.12
C SER A 162 43.19 22.27 8.76
N SER A 163 43.74 22.30 9.98
CA SER A 163 44.03 23.55 10.72
C SER A 163 45.01 24.47 9.97
N ALA A 164 45.81 23.95 9.04
CA ALA A 164 46.70 24.71 8.18
C ALA A 164 45.96 25.73 7.28
N TRP A 165 44.66 25.54 7.04
CA TRP A 165 43.85 26.53 6.32
C TRP A 165 43.54 27.77 7.16
N GLY A 166 43.63 27.70 8.49
CA GLY A 166 43.33 28.84 9.36
C GLY A 166 41.88 29.35 9.25
N ALA A 167 41.47 30.19 10.20
CA ALA A 167 40.19 30.86 10.12
C ALA A 167 40.23 31.98 9.07
N ARG A 168 39.21 32.07 8.22
CA ARG A 168 39.13 33.08 7.15
C ARG A 168 37.70 33.37 6.76
N THR A 169 37.47 34.54 6.18
CA THR A 169 36.16 34.96 5.69
C THR A 169 36.20 35.08 4.17
N GLN A 170 35.25 34.45 3.48
CA GLN A 170 34.99 34.70 2.06
C GLN A 170 33.70 35.50 1.90
N THR A 171 33.71 36.53 1.05
CA THR A 171 32.51 37.30 0.72
C THR A 171 31.81 36.62 -0.45
N VAL A 172 30.65 36.02 -0.21
CA VAL A 172 29.92 35.16 -1.16
C VAL A 172 28.52 35.71 -1.40
N SER A 173 28.08 35.66 -2.66
CA SER A 173 26.67 35.81 -3.07
C SER A 173 26.24 34.55 -3.81
N VAL A 174 24.97 34.14 -3.64
CA VAL A 174 24.41 32.96 -4.31
C VAL A 174 23.49 33.42 -5.44
N GLN A 175 23.66 32.84 -6.62
CA GLN A 175 22.89 33.14 -7.81
C GLN A 175 22.25 31.86 -8.37
N GLY A 176 21.06 31.99 -8.96
CA GLY A 176 20.31 30.90 -9.56
C GLY A 176 19.96 31.19 -11.02
N SER A 177 19.88 30.13 -11.83
CA SER A 177 19.40 30.20 -13.20
C SER A 177 18.74 28.89 -13.61
N THR A 178 17.72 28.95 -14.46
CA THR A 178 17.12 27.76 -15.09
C THR A 178 17.70 27.48 -16.49
N ASN A 179 18.30 28.49 -17.13
CA ASN A 179 18.78 28.42 -18.52
C ASN A 179 20.32 28.43 -18.65
N GLY A 180 21.04 28.78 -17.59
CA GLY A 180 22.51 28.80 -17.55
C GLY A 180 23.15 30.05 -18.15
N SER A 181 22.35 31.01 -18.61
CA SER A 181 22.81 32.27 -19.23
C SER A 181 22.34 33.52 -18.47
N SER A 182 21.11 33.51 -17.94
CA SER A 182 20.54 34.60 -17.14
C SER A 182 20.49 34.19 -15.68
N PHE A 183 21.21 34.92 -14.83
CA PHE A 183 21.29 34.65 -13.39
C PHE A 183 20.57 35.71 -12.58
N SER A 184 19.81 35.29 -11.58
CA SER A 184 19.26 36.15 -10.54
C SER A 184 19.98 35.91 -9.21
N THR A 185 20.12 36.97 -8.42
CA THR A 185 20.67 36.86 -7.06
C THR A 185 19.65 36.22 -6.13
N ILE A 186 20.01 35.08 -5.53
CA ILE A 186 19.24 34.39 -4.48
C ILE A 186 19.57 34.99 -3.11
N THR A 187 20.87 35.13 -2.81
CA THR A 187 21.35 35.85 -1.62
C THR A 187 22.39 36.89 -2.02
N GLY A 188 22.27 38.09 -1.45
CA GLY A 188 23.24 39.17 -1.68
C GLY A 188 24.63 38.85 -1.11
N PRO A 189 25.65 39.65 -1.45
CA PRO A 189 27.01 39.43 -0.97
C PRO A 189 27.10 39.59 0.54
N ALA A 190 27.59 38.56 1.23
CA ALA A 190 27.84 38.55 2.66
C ALA A 190 29.16 37.84 2.99
N GLY A 191 29.81 38.26 4.07
CA GLY A 191 31.03 37.61 4.58
C GLY A 191 30.68 36.35 5.37
N TYR A 192 31.22 35.21 4.96
CA TYR A 192 31.05 33.93 5.65
C TYR A 192 32.38 33.42 6.18
N THR A 193 32.45 33.22 7.49
CA THR A 193 33.67 32.79 8.19
C THR A 193 33.77 31.27 8.22
N PHE A 194 34.83 30.75 7.60
CA PHE A 194 35.27 29.36 7.69
C PHE A 194 36.26 29.26 8.85
N ASN A 195 35.94 28.41 9.83
CA ASN A 195 36.78 28.18 11.00
C ASN A 195 37.12 26.68 11.12
N PRO A 196 38.41 26.30 11.17
CA PRO A 196 38.79 24.89 11.33
C PRO A 196 38.22 24.26 12.61
N ALA A 197 38.01 25.06 13.67
CA ALA A 197 37.40 24.59 14.93
C ALA A 197 35.94 24.12 14.76
N SER A 198 35.24 24.59 13.73
CA SER A 198 33.89 24.15 13.35
C SER A 198 33.88 23.39 12.02
N GLY A 199 35.01 22.76 11.67
CA GLY A 199 35.13 21.93 10.47
C GLY A 199 35.14 22.70 9.15
N ASN A 200 35.51 24.00 9.18
CA ASN A 200 35.58 24.84 7.98
C ASN A 200 34.32 24.75 7.11
N THR A 201 33.15 24.76 7.76
CA THR A 201 31.85 24.58 7.11
C THR A 201 30.97 25.80 7.37
N VAL A 202 30.28 26.25 6.32
CA VAL A 202 29.30 27.33 6.34
C VAL A 202 28.01 26.82 5.73
N THR A 203 26.89 27.08 6.39
CA THR A 203 25.55 26.80 5.85
C THR A 203 24.86 28.11 5.51
N ILE A 204 24.27 28.19 4.31
CA ILE A 204 23.48 29.34 3.85
C ILE A 204 22.08 28.82 3.51
N THR A 205 21.07 29.36 4.19
CA THR A 205 19.65 29.11 3.93
C THR A 205 19.00 30.32 3.25
N PHE A 206 17.99 30.06 2.42
CA PHE A 206 17.27 31.10 1.70
C PHE A 206 15.88 30.63 1.32
N ALA A 207 14.99 31.58 1.00
CA ALA A 207 13.66 31.28 0.51
C ALA A 207 13.72 30.36 -0.72
N GLN A 208 12.83 29.37 -0.78
CA GLN A 208 12.81 28.37 -1.84
C GLN A 208 12.84 29.04 -3.22
N THR A 209 13.74 28.57 -4.07
CA THR A 209 13.85 29.05 -5.45
C THR A 209 14.08 27.90 -6.41
N SER A 210 13.58 28.04 -7.64
CA SER A 210 13.79 27.06 -8.70
C SER A 210 15.06 27.41 -9.46
N ALA A 211 16.05 26.51 -9.43
CA ALA A 211 17.30 26.68 -10.15
C ALA A 211 17.75 25.33 -10.74
N ARG A 212 18.31 25.39 -11.94
CA ARG A 212 19.09 24.29 -12.53
C ARG A 212 20.58 24.55 -12.33
N TYR A 213 21.00 25.79 -12.54
CA TYR A 213 22.37 26.23 -12.35
C TYR A 213 22.45 27.07 -11.09
N VAL A 214 23.30 26.65 -10.16
CA VAL A 214 23.57 27.40 -8.92
C VAL A 214 25.00 27.91 -9.00
N ARG A 215 25.17 29.22 -8.83
CA ARG A 215 26.47 29.89 -8.97
C ARG A 215 26.80 30.66 -7.70
N LEU A 216 28.03 30.48 -7.22
CA LEU A 216 28.61 31.27 -6.15
C LEU A 216 29.46 32.36 -6.79
N ASN A 217 29.21 33.62 -6.44
CA ASN A 217 30.04 34.74 -6.83
C ASN A 217 30.77 35.27 -5.60
N ILE A 218 32.10 35.14 -5.61
CA ILE A 218 33.00 35.37 -4.49
C ILE A 218 33.83 36.61 -4.79
N THR A 219 33.73 37.62 -3.91
CA THR A 219 34.33 38.95 -4.12
C THR A 219 35.51 39.23 -3.19
N GLY A 220 35.81 38.33 -2.26
CA GLY A 220 36.97 38.45 -1.38
C GLY A 220 37.21 37.20 -0.54
N ASN A 221 38.45 37.03 -0.11
CA ASN A 221 38.90 35.97 0.80
C ASN A 221 40.03 36.53 1.68
N THR A 222 39.87 36.51 3.01
CA THR A 222 40.86 37.10 3.92
C THR A 222 42.09 36.22 4.16
N GLY A 223 42.02 34.93 3.83
CA GLY A 223 43.09 33.96 4.10
C GLY A 223 44.01 33.68 2.90
N TRP A 224 43.56 33.99 1.69
CA TRP A 224 44.31 33.74 0.45
C TRP A 224 43.79 34.65 -0.67
N PRO A 225 44.60 35.14 -1.61
CA PRO A 225 44.15 36.05 -2.67
C PRO A 225 43.36 35.35 -3.80
N ALA A 226 42.65 34.26 -3.53
CA ALA A 226 41.81 33.55 -4.52
C ALA A 226 40.53 33.01 -3.86
N ALA A 227 39.50 32.73 -4.66
CA ALA A 227 38.33 31.98 -4.21
C ALA A 227 38.69 30.50 -4.07
N GLN A 228 38.27 29.87 -2.98
CA GLN A 228 38.58 28.46 -2.70
C GLN A 228 37.37 27.74 -2.09
N LEU A 229 37.10 26.51 -2.51
CA LEU A 229 36.04 25.65 -1.95
C LEU A 229 36.42 24.18 -2.07
N SER A 230 36.30 23.42 -0.98
CA SER A 230 36.39 21.95 -1.00
C SER A 230 35.05 21.30 -1.27
N GLU A 231 33.95 21.89 -0.81
CA GLU A 231 32.60 21.41 -1.12
C GLU A 231 31.66 22.59 -1.38
N PHE A 232 30.77 22.39 -2.34
CA PHE A 232 29.65 23.20 -2.73
C PHE A 232 28.42 22.29 -2.82
N GLU A 233 27.79 22.09 -1.68
CA GLU A 233 26.64 21.21 -1.56
C GLU A 233 25.35 22.00 -1.75
N VAL A 234 24.42 21.48 -2.55
CA VAL A 234 23.11 22.08 -2.81
C VAL A 234 22.05 21.13 -2.30
N TYR A 235 21.16 21.62 -1.44
CA TYR A 235 20.09 20.82 -0.89
C TYR A 235 18.74 21.35 -1.34
N GLY A 236 17.90 20.41 -1.77
CA GLY A 236 16.48 20.67 -1.93
C GLY A 236 15.86 21.06 -0.60
N VAL A 237 14.70 21.69 -0.66
CA VAL A 237 13.85 21.79 0.52
C VAL A 237 13.40 20.38 0.90
N SER A 238 13.95 19.82 1.99
CA SER A 238 13.23 18.76 2.70
C SER A 238 11.94 19.42 3.19
N GLY A 239 10.76 18.94 2.77
CA GLY A 239 9.47 19.54 3.10
C GLY A 239 9.27 19.70 4.60
N ASN A 240 9.71 20.82 5.18
CA ASN A 240 9.70 21.08 6.62
C ASN A 240 9.69 22.58 6.97
N GLU A 241 9.39 23.46 6.01
CA GLU A 241 9.00 24.85 6.34
C GLU A 241 7.59 25.20 5.87
N ASP A 242 6.88 24.28 5.20
CA ASP A 242 5.45 24.48 5.04
C ASP A 242 4.77 24.25 6.38
N THR A 243 4.21 25.31 6.95
CA THR A 243 3.41 25.27 8.19
C THR A 243 1.92 25.41 7.91
N GLN A 244 1.54 25.63 6.65
CA GLN A 244 0.15 25.77 6.26
C GLN A 244 -0.42 24.39 5.99
N ALA A 245 -1.52 24.06 6.67
CA ALA A 245 -2.22 22.80 6.44
C ALA A 245 -3.08 22.89 5.17
N PRO A 246 -3.29 21.76 4.47
CA PRO A 246 -4.23 21.70 3.36
C PRO A 246 -5.65 22.13 3.77
N ALA A 247 -6.44 22.57 2.80
CA ALA A 247 -7.87 22.76 2.99
C ALA A 247 -8.57 21.41 3.30
N ALA A 248 -9.69 21.48 4.02
CA ALA A 248 -10.51 20.29 4.26
C ALA A 248 -11.02 19.70 2.93
N PRO A 249 -10.93 18.37 2.72
CA PRO A 249 -11.52 17.73 1.55
C PRO A 249 -13.03 18.01 1.46
N GLY A 250 -13.50 18.34 0.25
CA GLY A 250 -14.90 18.60 -0.03
C GLY A 250 -15.63 17.39 -0.63
N GLY A 251 -16.97 17.43 -0.65
CA GLY A 251 -17.77 16.49 -1.44
C GLY A 251 -17.67 15.02 -1.04
N LEU A 252 -17.33 14.72 0.23
CA LEU A 252 -17.31 13.34 0.72
C LEU A 252 -18.69 12.70 0.57
N THR A 253 -18.75 11.59 -0.18
CA THR A 253 -19.98 10.87 -0.47
C THR A 253 -19.75 9.35 -0.46
N VAL A 254 -20.83 8.60 -0.22
CA VAL A 254 -20.85 7.14 -0.35
C VAL A 254 -21.27 6.78 -1.76
N THR A 255 -20.44 6.03 -2.47
CA THR A 255 -20.68 5.61 -3.85
C THR A 255 -21.26 4.19 -3.94
N ALA A 256 -20.96 3.33 -2.98
CA ALA A 256 -21.52 1.98 -2.87
C ALA A 256 -21.45 1.47 -1.43
N LYS A 257 -22.28 0.47 -1.12
CA LYS A 257 -22.23 -0.25 0.16
C LYS A 257 -22.63 -1.71 0.01
N THR A 258 -22.04 -2.58 0.81
CA THR A 258 -22.41 -3.99 0.97
C THR A 258 -22.77 -4.25 2.43
N ALA A 259 -22.92 -5.53 2.81
CA ALA A 259 -23.06 -5.90 4.21
C ALA A 259 -21.77 -5.68 5.02
N THR A 260 -20.60 -5.66 4.37
CA THR A 260 -19.30 -5.61 5.06
C THR A 260 -18.33 -4.58 4.50
N SER A 261 -18.78 -3.70 3.60
CA SER A 261 -17.96 -2.64 3.04
C SER A 261 -18.75 -1.38 2.66
N VAL A 262 -18.05 -0.26 2.61
CA VAL A 262 -18.54 1.05 2.15
C VAL A 262 -17.49 1.67 1.25
N SER A 263 -17.88 2.08 0.04
CA SER A 263 -17.04 2.83 -0.90
C SER A 263 -17.32 4.32 -0.77
N LEU A 264 -16.24 5.10 -0.66
CA LEU A 264 -16.24 6.54 -0.46
C LEU A 264 -15.53 7.23 -1.61
N SER A 265 -15.98 8.45 -1.92
CA SER A 265 -15.37 9.36 -2.89
C SER A 265 -15.41 10.78 -2.33
N TRP A 266 -14.40 11.59 -2.64
CA TRP A 266 -14.36 13.01 -2.28
C TRP A 266 -13.65 13.83 -3.36
N SER A 267 -13.78 15.15 -3.28
CA SER A 267 -13.03 16.08 -4.13
C SER A 267 -11.62 16.28 -3.59
N ALA A 268 -10.64 16.44 -4.48
CA ALA A 268 -9.28 16.73 -4.09
C ALA A 268 -9.20 18.01 -3.24
N ALA A 269 -8.44 17.96 -2.15
CA ALA A 269 -8.10 19.14 -1.36
C ALA A 269 -7.01 19.96 -2.08
N THR A 270 -6.90 21.23 -1.73
CA THR A 270 -5.87 22.14 -2.23
C THR A 270 -4.96 22.59 -1.10
N ASP A 271 -3.73 22.87 -1.45
CA ASP A 271 -2.69 23.33 -0.53
C ASP A 271 -1.67 24.20 -1.30
N ASN A 272 -0.91 25.03 -0.60
CA ASN A 272 0.12 25.91 -1.17
C ASN A 272 1.35 25.15 -1.70
N THR A 273 1.69 23.99 -1.15
CA THR A 273 2.77 23.11 -1.65
C THR A 273 2.26 21.78 -2.20
N GLY A 274 1.00 21.46 -1.95
CA GLY A 274 0.27 20.37 -2.57
C GLY A 274 -0.05 19.23 -1.59
N VAL A 275 -1.08 18.46 -1.92
CA VAL A 275 -1.57 17.36 -1.08
C VAL A 275 -0.82 16.07 -1.42
N SER A 276 -0.20 15.45 -0.42
CA SER A 276 0.53 14.18 -0.54
C SER A 276 -0.38 12.95 -0.38
N GLY A 277 -1.50 13.10 0.31
CA GLY A 277 -2.51 12.05 0.44
C GLY A 277 -3.63 12.37 1.43
N TYR A 278 -4.46 11.36 1.70
CA TYR A 278 -5.66 11.47 2.51
C TYR A 278 -5.72 10.38 3.58
N GLN A 279 -6.27 10.71 4.75
CA GLN A 279 -6.63 9.75 5.79
C GLN A 279 -8.14 9.60 5.84
N VAL A 280 -8.61 8.36 5.69
CA VAL A 280 -10.02 8.01 5.89
C VAL A 280 -10.22 7.68 7.35
N ARG A 281 -11.22 8.31 7.98
CA ARG A 281 -11.50 8.18 9.41
C ARG A 281 -12.89 7.61 9.64
N GLN A 282 -13.00 6.64 10.54
CA GLN A 282 -14.25 6.04 11.00
C GLN A 282 -14.44 6.41 12.47
N GLY A 283 -15.52 7.14 12.80
CA GLY A 283 -15.74 7.60 14.17
C GLY A 283 -14.57 8.40 14.76
N GLY A 284 -13.84 9.14 13.92
CA GLY A 284 -12.65 9.92 14.28
C GLY A 284 -11.31 9.17 14.20
N THR A 285 -11.33 7.84 14.19
CA THR A 285 -10.11 7.00 14.12
C THR A 285 -9.69 6.78 12.68
N VAL A 286 -8.41 6.92 12.36
CA VAL A 286 -7.87 6.64 11.02
C VAL A 286 -7.97 5.13 10.74
N VAL A 287 -8.68 4.77 9.69
CA VAL A 287 -8.84 3.37 9.24
C VAL A 287 -8.06 3.08 7.95
N ALA A 288 -7.65 4.11 7.22
CA ALA A 288 -6.82 3.97 6.02
C ALA A 288 -6.09 5.27 5.67
N SER A 289 -5.04 5.13 4.87
CA SER A 289 -4.37 6.24 4.17
C SER A 289 -4.26 5.91 2.69
N THR A 290 -4.51 6.88 1.82
CA THR A 290 -4.50 6.70 0.36
C THR A 290 -4.05 7.99 -0.34
N PRO A 291 -3.27 7.91 -1.43
CA PRO A 291 -2.96 9.09 -2.24
C PRO A 291 -4.15 9.51 -3.13
N GLY A 292 -5.11 8.61 -3.36
CA GLY A 292 -6.28 8.86 -4.22
C GLY A 292 -7.42 9.56 -3.51
N THR A 293 -8.42 10.00 -4.27
CA THR A 293 -9.63 10.68 -3.77
C THR A 293 -10.84 9.75 -3.58
N SER A 294 -10.56 8.45 -3.46
CA SER A 294 -11.57 7.43 -3.19
C SER A 294 -10.96 6.29 -2.38
N TYR A 295 -11.82 5.58 -1.63
CA TYR A 295 -11.41 4.43 -0.83
C TYR A 295 -12.59 3.53 -0.49
N THR A 296 -12.37 2.23 -0.42
CA THR A 296 -13.36 1.26 0.07
C THR A 296 -12.96 0.74 1.44
N VAL A 297 -13.75 1.09 2.46
CA VAL A 297 -13.61 0.55 3.82
C VAL A 297 -14.23 -0.84 3.83
N THR A 298 -13.48 -1.85 4.26
CA THR A 298 -13.90 -3.26 4.34
C THR A 298 -13.87 -3.77 5.78
N GLY A 299 -14.46 -4.94 6.04
CA GLY A 299 -14.47 -5.55 7.38
C GLY A 299 -15.49 -4.92 8.33
N LEU A 300 -16.51 -4.27 7.77
CA LEU A 300 -17.61 -3.70 8.54
C LEU A 300 -18.64 -4.79 8.91
N SER A 301 -19.41 -4.51 9.96
CA SER A 301 -20.51 -5.38 10.38
C SER A 301 -21.78 -5.08 9.57
N PRO A 302 -22.59 -6.10 9.22
CA PRO A 302 -23.88 -5.91 8.58
C PRO A 302 -24.88 -5.13 9.44
N ALA A 303 -25.81 -4.42 8.78
CA ALA A 303 -26.88 -3.63 9.40
C ALA A 303 -26.40 -2.63 10.47
N MET A 304 -25.16 -2.15 10.36
CA MET A 304 -24.53 -1.27 11.34
C MET A 304 -24.31 0.13 10.75
N ALA A 305 -24.60 1.16 11.55
CA ALA A 305 -24.36 2.55 11.17
C ALA A 305 -22.91 2.94 11.41
N TYR A 306 -22.30 3.58 10.40
CA TYR A 306 -20.96 4.12 10.43
C TYR A 306 -20.96 5.60 10.06
N SER A 307 -19.97 6.33 10.58
CA SER A 307 -19.71 7.73 10.24
C SER A 307 -18.28 7.86 9.74
N PHE A 308 -18.12 8.46 8.56
CA PHE A 308 -16.83 8.64 7.92
C PHE A 308 -16.51 10.12 7.71
N THR A 309 -15.25 10.48 7.92
CA THR A 309 -14.65 11.76 7.52
C THR A 309 -13.33 11.52 6.81
N VAL A 310 -12.85 12.51 6.06
CA VAL A 310 -11.54 12.46 5.41
C VAL A 310 -10.74 13.71 5.75
N THR A 311 -9.46 13.55 6.05
CA THR A 311 -8.48 14.65 6.18
C THR A 311 -7.42 14.53 5.09
N ALA A 312 -6.93 15.66 4.58
CA ALA A 312 -5.78 15.73 3.68
C ALA A 312 -4.48 15.92 4.46
N GLN A 313 -3.37 15.45 3.90
CA GLN A 313 -2.01 15.71 4.40
C GLN A 313 -1.15 16.21 3.25
N ASP A 314 -0.23 17.13 3.53
CA ASP A 314 0.80 17.58 2.60
C ASP A 314 2.10 16.78 2.77
N ALA A 315 3.16 17.17 2.05
CA ALA A 315 4.48 16.55 2.17
C ALA A 315 5.27 16.99 3.42
N ALA A 316 4.84 18.06 4.09
CA ALA A 316 5.43 18.58 5.33
C ALA A 316 4.83 17.97 6.60
N GLY A 317 3.77 17.17 6.46
CA GLY A 317 3.08 16.49 7.56
C GLY A 317 1.95 17.32 8.19
N ASN A 318 1.60 18.48 7.63
CA ASN A 318 0.44 19.22 8.11
C ASN A 318 -0.84 18.48 7.71
N THR A 319 -1.80 18.44 8.63
CA THR A 319 -3.09 17.76 8.44
C THR A 319 -4.21 18.78 8.38
N SER A 320 -5.07 18.68 7.37
CA SER A 320 -6.25 19.55 7.23
C SER A 320 -7.27 19.35 8.36
N PRO A 321 -8.21 20.28 8.55
CA PRO A 321 -9.48 19.96 9.19
C PRO A 321 -10.19 18.81 8.45
N ALA A 322 -11.04 18.07 9.17
CA ALA A 322 -11.82 17.00 8.58
C ALA A 322 -12.89 17.54 7.62
N SER A 323 -13.21 16.77 6.59
CA SER A 323 -14.39 16.99 5.76
C SER A 323 -15.69 16.97 6.59
N SER A 324 -16.80 17.40 6.00
CA SER A 324 -18.12 17.06 6.52
C SER A 324 -18.26 15.53 6.64
N ALA A 325 -18.92 15.07 7.70
CA ALA A 325 -19.14 13.65 7.93
C ALA A 325 -20.23 13.09 7.01
N VAL A 326 -20.04 11.87 6.52
CA VAL A 326 -21.09 11.08 5.88
C VAL A 326 -21.46 9.89 6.76
N THR A 327 -22.75 9.70 6.98
CA THR A 327 -23.28 8.55 7.73
C THR A 327 -23.88 7.53 6.77
N VAL A 328 -23.65 6.26 7.05
CA VAL A 328 -24.17 5.15 6.24
C VAL A 328 -24.39 3.91 7.09
N THR A 329 -25.53 3.26 6.87
CA THR A 329 -25.80 1.93 7.42
C THR A 329 -25.48 0.88 6.36
N THR A 330 -24.60 -0.06 6.67
CA THR A 330 -24.30 -1.23 5.81
C THR A 330 -25.57 -2.03 5.54
N ASN A 331 -25.56 -2.80 4.45
CA ASN A 331 -26.69 -3.67 4.15
C ASN A 331 -26.82 -4.75 5.24
N ALA A 332 -28.01 -5.32 5.40
CA ALA A 332 -28.15 -6.55 6.15
C ALA A 332 -27.33 -7.68 5.48
N ALA A 333 -26.93 -8.67 6.27
CA ALA A 333 -26.34 -9.89 5.71
C ALA A 333 -27.34 -10.54 4.74
N ALA A 334 -26.82 -11.18 3.69
CA ALA A 334 -27.67 -11.89 2.74
C ALA A 334 -28.42 -13.01 3.47
N ASN A 335 -29.75 -12.93 3.51
CA ASN A 335 -30.60 -13.95 4.13
C ASN A 335 -30.88 -15.10 3.16
N THR A 336 -29.82 -15.74 2.66
CA THR A 336 -29.90 -16.80 1.64
C THR A 336 -30.04 -18.16 2.33
N ASN A 337 -30.99 -18.98 1.87
CA ASN A 337 -31.09 -20.38 2.29
C ASN A 337 -29.89 -21.18 1.74
N LEU A 338 -28.96 -21.54 2.61
CA LEU A 338 -27.74 -22.27 2.29
C LEU A 338 -27.98 -23.73 1.88
N ALA A 339 -29.13 -24.30 2.29
CA ALA A 339 -29.50 -25.69 2.04
C ALA A 339 -30.15 -25.91 0.67
N ARG A 340 -30.66 -24.85 0.01
CA ARG A 340 -31.40 -24.97 -1.25
C ARG A 340 -30.56 -25.66 -2.34
N GLY A 341 -31.09 -26.76 -2.90
CA GLY A 341 -30.45 -27.54 -3.96
C GLY A 341 -29.17 -28.27 -3.55
N ARG A 342 -28.89 -28.38 -2.25
CA ARG A 342 -27.68 -29.05 -1.74
C ARG A 342 -27.84 -30.57 -1.67
N ALA A 343 -26.70 -31.27 -1.60
CA ALA A 343 -26.72 -32.72 -1.43
C ALA A 343 -27.30 -33.09 -0.06
N THR A 344 -28.14 -34.13 -0.03
CA THR A 344 -28.75 -34.63 1.20
C THR A 344 -28.41 -36.10 1.45
N SER A 345 -28.63 -36.53 2.68
CA SER A 345 -28.56 -37.93 3.10
C SER A 345 -29.57 -38.16 4.21
N GLU A 346 -29.95 -39.41 4.43
CA GLU A 346 -30.99 -39.78 5.38
C GLU A 346 -30.73 -41.15 6.01
N SER A 347 -31.40 -41.44 7.11
CA SER A 347 -31.43 -42.78 7.71
C SER A 347 -32.23 -43.78 6.87
N SER A 348 -33.41 -43.37 6.41
CA SER A 348 -34.31 -44.16 5.58
C SER A 348 -35.35 -43.27 4.93
N HIS A 349 -36.06 -43.84 3.95
CA HIS A 349 -37.30 -43.27 3.43
C HIS A 349 -38.30 -44.37 3.05
N VAL A 350 -39.55 -43.99 2.82
CA VAL A 350 -40.57 -44.84 2.22
C VAL A 350 -40.95 -44.33 0.82
N GLN A 351 -41.27 -45.27 -0.07
CA GLN A 351 -41.69 -44.97 -1.44
C GLN A 351 -40.69 -44.05 -2.16
N SER A 352 -41.17 -42.99 -2.83
CA SER A 352 -40.34 -41.99 -3.51
C SER A 352 -40.11 -40.73 -2.66
N TYR A 353 -40.41 -40.75 -1.36
CA TYR A 353 -40.31 -39.58 -0.46
C TYR A 353 -38.90 -39.45 0.15
N GLY A 354 -37.88 -39.36 -0.71
CA GLY A 354 -36.48 -39.26 -0.30
C GLY A 354 -36.03 -37.87 0.12
N SER A 355 -34.83 -37.78 0.72
CA SER A 355 -34.29 -36.56 1.33
C SER A 355 -34.00 -35.42 0.36
N SER A 356 -33.96 -35.63 -0.95
CA SER A 356 -33.79 -34.52 -1.92
C SER A 356 -34.94 -33.53 -1.85
N ASN A 357 -36.12 -34.00 -1.43
CA ASN A 357 -37.33 -33.18 -1.36
C ASN A 357 -37.21 -32.07 -0.32
N VAL A 358 -36.43 -32.27 0.76
CA VAL A 358 -36.31 -31.25 1.82
C VAL A 358 -35.51 -30.00 1.40
N VAL A 359 -34.97 -29.97 0.19
CA VAL A 359 -34.12 -28.86 -0.30
C VAL A 359 -34.46 -28.45 -1.73
N ASP A 360 -35.52 -28.97 -2.33
CA ASP A 360 -35.87 -28.71 -3.73
C ASP A 360 -36.61 -27.37 -3.91
N GLY A 361 -37.30 -26.89 -2.86
CA GLY A 361 -38.12 -25.70 -2.89
C GLY A 361 -39.57 -25.87 -3.25
N ASP A 362 -40.01 -27.09 -3.48
CA ASP A 362 -41.40 -27.40 -3.69
C ASP A 362 -42.03 -27.73 -2.34
N ALA A 363 -42.82 -26.77 -1.83
CA ALA A 363 -43.50 -26.94 -0.56
C ALA A 363 -44.46 -28.15 -0.51
N ASN A 364 -44.79 -28.78 -1.64
CA ASN A 364 -45.69 -29.93 -1.71
C ASN A 364 -44.96 -31.27 -1.79
N SER A 365 -43.67 -31.29 -2.15
CA SER A 365 -42.85 -32.50 -2.03
C SER A 365 -42.45 -32.67 -0.56
N TYR A 366 -42.12 -33.90 -0.15
CA TYR A 366 -41.65 -34.15 1.22
C TYR A 366 -40.79 -35.39 1.30
N TRP A 367 -39.93 -35.38 2.30
CA TRP A 367 -39.25 -36.56 2.82
C TRP A 367 -40.13 -37.24 3.88
N GLU A 368 -40.16 -38.58 3.88
CA GLU A 368 -40.76 -39.39 4.93
C GLU A 368 -39.88 -40.59 5.25
N SER A 369 -39.47 -40.70 6.51
CA SER A 369 -38.69 -41.84 7.01
C SER A 369 -39.51 -43.13 7.11
N ALA A 370 -38.85 -44.28 7.34
CA ALA A 370 -39.53 -45.52 7.74
C ALA A 370 -40.41 -45.32 8.99
N GLY A 371 -41.65 -45.81 8.92
CA GLY A 371 -42.63 -45.71 10.00
C GLY A 371 -42.32 -46.63 11.18
N GLY A 372 -42.60 -46.16 12.40
CA GLY A 372 -42.42 -46.90 13.66
C GLY A 372 -40.95 -47.11 14.07
N ALA A 373 -40.00 -46.46 13.38
CA ALA A 373 -38.57 -46.75 13.48
C ALA A 373 -37.74 -45.59 14.04
N PHE A 374 -38.30 -44.74 14.90
CA PHE A 374 -37.52 -43.67 15.53
C PHE A 374 -36.32 -44.24 16.34
N PRO A 375 -35.15 -43.55 16.38
CA PRO A 375 -34.88 -42.26 15.75
C PRO A 375 -34.64 -42.35 14.24
N GLN A 376 -35.02 -41.29 13.53
CA GLN A 376 -34.79 -41.14 12.09
C GLN A 376 -34.13 -39.77 11.83
N TRP A 377 -33.31 -39.66 10.80
CA TRP A 377 -32.58 -38.43 10.53
C TRP A 377 -32.55 -38.08 9.03
N VAL A 378 -32.50 -36.77 8.77
CA VAL A 378 -32.22 -36.18 7.46
C VAL A 378 -31.12 -35.14 7.61
N GLN A 379 -30.25 -35.05 6.62
CA GLN A 379 -29.05 -34.23 6.64
C GLN A 379 -28.87 -33.49 5.32
N VAL A 380 -28.34 -32.27 5.40
CA VAL A 380 -27.87 -31.51 4.25
C VAL A 380 -26.36 -31.23 4.35
N ASP A 381 -25.63 -31.38 3.25
CA ASP A 381 -24.25 -30.90 3.09
C ASP A 381 -24.27 -29.50 2.43
N LEU A 382 -23.95 -28.46 3.20
CA LEU A 382 -23.90 -27.07 2.72
C LEU A 382 -22.76 -26.82 1.70
N GLY A 383 -21.90 -27.80 1.44
CA GLY A 383 -20.76 -27.76 0.51
C GLY A 383 -19.48 -27.20 1.14
N SER A 384 -19.61 -26.28 2.09
CA SER A 384 -18.51 -25.74 2.90
C SER A 384 -19.00 -25.42 4.32
N ALA A 385 -18.08 -25.35 5.28
CA ALA A 385 -18.43 -24.90 6.63
C ALA A 385 -18.92 -23.45 6.60
N ALA A 386 -20.08 -23.20 7.20
CA ALA A 386 -20.71 -21.88 7.30
C ALA A 386 -21.11 -21.59 8.74
N ALA A 387 -21.12 -20.32 9.12
CA ALA A 387 -21.62 -19.85 10.40
C ALA A 387 -23.16 -19.75 10.33
N ILE A 388 -23.85 -20.71 10.93
CA ILE A 388 -25.31 -20.82 10.91
C ILE A 388 -25.90 -20.43 12.28
N GLY A 389 -27.10 -19.85 12.28
CA GLY A 389 -27.79 -19.44 13.52
C GLY A 389 -29.31 -19.61 13.49
N ARG A 390 -29.87 -20.00 12.34
CA ARG A 390 -31.30 -20.16 12.15
C ARG A 390 -31.59 -21.25 11.13
N ILE A 391 -32.55 -22.10 11.44
CA ILE A 391 -33.14 -23.04 10.48
C ILE A 391 -34.65 -22.83 10.42
N VAL A 392 -35.23 -23.13 9.26
CA VAL A 392 -36.68 -23.13 9.06
C VAL A 392 -37.08 -24.51 8.56
N LEU A 393 -38.02 -25.12 9.26
CA LEU A 393 -38.55 -26.45 8.98
C LEU A 393 -39.98 -26.31 8.50
N LYS A 394 -40.36 -27.05 7.45
CA LYS A 394 -41.73 -27.01 6.95
C LYS A 394 -42.31 -28.41 6.75
N LEU A 395 -43.63 -28.49 6.83
CA LEU A 395 -44.43 -29.56 6.26
C LEU A 395 -45.25 -28.98 5.10
N PRO A 396 -45.81 -29.82 4.20
CA PRO A 396 -46.65 -29.30 3.15
C PRO A 396 -47.81 -28.44 3.68
N PRO A 397 -48.14 -27.33 3.01
CA PRO A 397 -49.05 -26.32 3.57
C PRO A 397 -50.52 -26.76 3.57
N SER A 398 -50.86 -27.83 2.86
CA SER A 398 -52.23 -28.36 2.79
C SER A 398 -52.78 -28.67 4.18
N SER A 399 -54.01 -28.25 4.45
CA SER A 399 -54.71 -28.53 5.70
C SER A 399 -54.88 -30.02 5.99
N ALA A 400 -54.80 -30.89 4.97
CA ALA A 400 -54.83 -32.35 5.12
C ALA A 400 -53.67 -32.89 5.98
N TRP A 401 -52.57 -32.14 6.11
CA TRP A 401 -51.48 -32.51 7.01
C TRP A 401 -51.83 -32.30 8.49
N GLY A 402 -52.84 -31.48 8.81
CA GLY A 402 -53.26 -31.25 10.20
C GLY A 402 -52.18 -30.66 11.09
N ALA A 403 -52.58 -30.21 12.29
CA ALA A 403 -51.62 -29.76 13.30
C ALA A 403 -50.94 -30.97 13.95
N ARG A 404 -49.62 -30.91 14.11
CA ARG A 404 -48.82 -31.99 14.70
C ARG A 404 -47.54 -31.47 15.33
N THR A 405 -46.97 -32.24 16.24
CA THR A 405 -45.70 -31.94 16.89
C THR A 405 -44.69 -33.01 16.54
N GLN A 406 -43.53 -32.62 16.01
CA GLN A 406 -42.39 -33.52 15.80
C GLN A 406 -41.29 -33.19 16.83
N THR A 407 -40.76 -34.20 17.51
CA THR A 407 -39.63 -34.02 18.44
C THR A 407 -38.33 -34.08 17.65
N VAL A 408 -37.63 -32.94 17.57
CA VAL A 408 -36.44 -32.76 16.73
C VAL A 408 -35.29 -32.19 17.54
N SER A 409 -34.09 -32.74 17.35
CA SER A 409 -32.82 -32.11 17.73
C SER A 409 -32.04 -31.70 16.50
N VAL A 410 -31.31 -30.58 16.57
CA VAL A 410 -30.43 -30.10 15.48
C VAL A 410 -28.99 -30.45 15.81
N GLN A 411 -28.28 -31.03 14.86
CA GLN A 411 -26.88 -31.43 14.98
C GLN A 411 -26.04 -30.80 13.88
N GLY A 412 -24.79 -30.49 14.18
CA GLY A 412 -23.81 -29.90 13.26
C GLY A 412 -22.53 -30.72 13.17
N SER A 413 -21.91 -30.70 12.00
CA SER A 413 -20.58 -31.28 11.77
C SER A 413 -19.83 -30.50 10.70
N THR A 414 -18.51 -30.39 10.82
CA THR A 414 -17.64 -29.84 9.77
C THR A 414 -17.05 -30.92 8.86
N ASN A 415 -17.02 -32.18 9.32
CA ASN A 415 -16.37 -33.30 8.63
C ASN A 415 -17.34 -34.38 8.13
N GLY A 416 -18.60 -34.36 8.56
CA GLY A 416 -19.64 -35.29 8.12
C GLY A 416 -19.62 -36.64 8.84
N SER A 417 -18.67 -36.86 9.75
CA SER A 417 -18.54 -38.10 10.52
C SER A 417 -18.81 -37.91 12.02
N SER A 418 -18.42 -36.77 12.58
CA SER A 418 -18.58 -36.44 14.00
C SER A 418 -19.58 -35.31 14.16
N PHE A 419 -20.72 -35.58 14.79
CA PHE A 419 -21.80 -34.62 14.99
C PHE A 419 -21.86 -34.16 16.45
N SER A 420 -22.04 -32.87 16.66
CA SER A 420 -22.38 -32.27 17.95
C SER A 420 -23.83 -31.76 17.93
N THR A 421 -24.49 -31.82 19.07
CA THR A 421 -25.84 -31.26 19.23
C THR A 421 -25.75 -29.73 19.30
N ILE A 422 -26.44 -29.04 18.39
CA ILE A 422 -26.62 -27.59 18.39
C ILE A 422 -27.82 -27.23 19.27
N THR A 423 -28.95 -27.91 19.07
CA THR A 423 -30.13 -27.81 19.94
C THR A 423 -30.59 -29.20 20.35
N GLY A 424 -30.89 -29.38 21.64
CA GLY A 424 -31.40 -30.64 22.19
C GLY A 424 -32.78 -31.01 21.61
N PRO A 425 -33.24 -32.25 21.84
CA PRO A 425 -34.54 -32.71 21.36
C PRO A 425 -35.67 -31.87 21.96
N ALA A 426 -36.48 -31.25 21.11
CA ALA A 426 -37.62 -30.43 21.51
C ALA A 426 -38.82 -30.66 20.58
N GLY A 427 -40.03 -30.60 21.13
CA GLY A 427 -41.27 -30.69 20.34
C GLY A 427 -41.47 -29.43 19.50
N GLN A 428 -41.54 -29.60 18.18
CA GLN A 428 -41.77 -28.55 17.20
C GLN A 428 -43.18 -28.70 16.62
N THR A 429 -44.04 -27.73 16.90
CA THR A 429 -45.45 -27.77 16.48
C THR A 429 -45.63 -27.13 15.11
N PHE A 430 -46.04 -27.95 14.14
CA PHE A 430 -46.46 -27.54 12.82
C PHE A 430 -47.97 -27.35 12.81
N ASN A 431 -48.43 -26.17 12.39
CA ASN A 431 -49.84 -25.84 12.31
C ASN A 431 -50.17 -25.29 10.91
N PRO A 432 -51.14 -25.85 10.18
CA PRO A 432 -51.54 -25.33 8.88
C PRO A 432 -51.98 -23.86 8.92
N ALA A 433 -52.54 -23.39 10.05
CA ALA A 433 -52.92 -21.99 10.24
C ALA A 433 -51.72 -21.02 10.23
N SER A 434 -50.52 -21.50 10.53
CA SER A 434 -49.26 -20.76 10.43
C SER A 434 -48.39 -21.23 9.26
N GLY A 435 -48.99 -21.85 8.25
CA GLY A 435 -48.31 -22.33 7.06
C GLY A 435 -47.40 -23.53 7.30
N ASN A 436 -47.68 -24.35 8.32
CA ASN A 436 -46.91 -25.55 8.66
C ASN A 436 -45.40 -25.28 8.72
N THR A 437 -45.02 -24.15 9.32
CA THR A 437 -43.64 -23.67 9.37
C THR A 437 -43.20 -23.51 10.82
N VAL A 438 -41.97 -23.96 11.11
CA VAL A 438 -41.29 -23.79 12.39
C VAL A 438 -39.95 -23.12 12.14
N THR A 439 -39.61 -22.11 12.94
CA THR A 439 -38.29 -21.49 12.95
C THR A 439 -37.56 -21.82 14.24
N ILE A 440 -36.33 -22.32 14.13
CA ILE A 440 -35.46 -22.60 15.27
C ILE A 440 -34.23 -21.70 15.15
N THR A 441 -33.99 -20.87 16.17
CA THR A 441 -32.80 -20.03 16.31
C THR A 441 -31.87 -20.60 17.38
N PHE A 442 -30.57 -20.39 17.21
CA PHE A 442 -29.55 -20.86 18.15
C PHE A 442 -28.29 -19.98 18.04
N ALA A 443 -27.40 -20.10 19.03
CA ALA A 443 -26.13 -19.41 19.00
C ALA A 443 -25.31 -19.80 17.76
N GLN A 444 -24.66 -18.81 17.13
CA GLN A 444 -23.90 -19.00 15.90
C GLN A 444 -22.94 -20.19 16.03
N THR A 445 -23.10 -21.17 15.14
CA THR A 445 -22.32 -22.41 15.13
C THR A 445 -21.73 -22.64 13.74
N SER A 446 -20.47 -23.07 13.66
CA SER A 446 -19.86 -23.45 12.38
C SER A 446 -20.23 -24.89 12.03
N ALA A 447 -20.88 -25.09 10.89
CA ALA A 447 -21.25 -26.41 10.38
C ALA A 447 -21.17 -26.46 8.85
N ARG A 448 -20.73 -27.60 8.31
CA ARG A 448 -20.88 -27.95 6.88
C ARG A 448 -22.06 -28.89 6.68
N TYR A 449 -22.21 -29.87 7.56
CA TYR A 449 -23.30 -30.82 7.56
C TYR A 449 -24.25 -30.45 8.70
N VAL A 450 -25.53 -30.26 8.36
CA VAL A 450 -26.59 -30.00 9.35
C VAL A 450 -27.55 -31.17 9.30
N ARG A 451 -27.80 -31.78 10.46
CA ARG A 451 -28.64 -32.98 10.59
C ARG A 451 -29.78 -32.72 11.55
N LEU A 452 -30.98 -33.08 11.14
CA LEU A 452 -32.15 -33.15 12.00
C LEU A 452 -32.32 -34.59 12.44
N ASN A 453 -32.46 -34.80 13.75
CA ASN A 453 -32.74 -36.12 14.31
C ASN A 453 -34.12 -36.09 14.98
N PHE A 454 -35.03 -36.92 14.45
CA PHE A 454 -36.43 -37.02 14.84
C PHE A 454 -36.61 -38.21 15.78
N THR A 455 -37.27 -37.98 16.91
CA THR A 455 -37.55 -39.03 17.92
C THR A 455 -39.03 -39.23 18.20
N GLY A 456 -39.91 -38.48 17.54
CA GLY A 456 -41.35 -38.61 17.68
C GLY A 456 -42.12 -37.68 16.74
N ASN A 457 -43.35 -38.06 16.41
CA ASN A 457 -44.29 -37.26 15.62
C ASN A 457 -45.72 -37.64 16.04
N THR A 458 -46.54 -36.67 16.44
CA THR A 458 -47.91 -36.93 16.94
C THR A 458 -48.94 -37.17 15.84
N GLY A 459 -48.65 -36.81 14.58
CA GLY A 459 -49.58 -36.95 13.45
C GLY A 459 -49.35 -38.18 12.57
N TRP A 460 -48.15 -38.77 12.63
CA TRP A 460 -47.75 -39.92 11.81
C TRP A 460 -46.54 -40.62 12.45
N PRO A 461 -46.38 -41.95 12.37
CA PRO A 461 -45.28 -42.64 13.05
C PRO A 461 -43.92 -42.54 12.31
N ALA A 462 -43.63 -41.44 11.62
CA ALA A 462 -42.37 -41.20 10.90
C ALA A 462 -41.92 -39.74 11.01
N GLY A 463 -40.63 -39.47 10.75
CA GLY A 463 -40.14 -38.11 10.53
C GLY A 463 -40.56 -37.65 9.14
N GLN A 464 -41.07 -36.41 9.05
CA GLN A 464 -41.53 -35.84 7.78
C GLN A 464 -41.10 -34.38 7.65
N LEU A 465 -40.73 -33.96 6.44
CA LEU A 465 -40.35 -32.58 6.15
C LEU A 465 -40.53 -32.25 4.65
N SER A 466 -41.10 -31.10 4.33
CA SER A 466 -41.08 -30.57 2.95
C SER A 466 -39.90 -29.65 2.70
N GLU A 467 -39.48 -28.86 3.70
CA GLU A 467 -38.32 -27.98 3.55
C GLU A 467 -37.46 -27.98 4.81
N PHE A 468 -36.15 -28.10 4.60
CA PHE A 468 -35.09 -27.90 5.57
C PHE A 468 -34.21 -26.74 5.12
N GLU A 469 -34.56 -25.53 5.56
CA GLU A 469 -33.83 -24.32 5.20
C GLU A 469 -32.80 -23.98 6.28
N VAL A 470 -31.59 -23.59 5.86
CA VAL A 470 -30.49 -23.23 6.75
C VAL A 470 -30.00 -21.83 6.41
N TYR A 471 -29.90 -20.96 7.41
CA TYR A 471 -29.53 -19.55 7.23
C TYR A 471 -28.31 -19.19 8.09
N THR A 472 -27.53 -18.22 7.60
CA THR A 472 -26.49 -17.59 8.42
C THR A 472 -27.11 -16.92 9.65
N ALA A 473 -26.33 -16.83 10.72
CA ALA A 473 -26.71 -16.16 11.96
C ALA A 473 -26.97 -14.66 11.76
#